data_AF-A0A2N2FYT4-F1
#
_entry.id   AF-A0A2N2FYT4-F1
#
_cell.length_a   1.000
_cell.length_b   1.000
_cell.length_c   1.000
_cell.angle_alpha   90.00
_cell.angle_beta   90.00
_cell.angle_gamma   90.00
#
_symmetry.space_group_name_H-M   'P 1'
#
loop_
_entity.id
_entity.type
_entity.pdbx_description
1 polymer ?
#
loop_
_entity_poly.entity_id
_entity_poly.type
_entity_poly.pdbx_seq_one_letter_code
_entity_poly.pdbx_strand_id
1 'polypeptide(L)'
;MKLTFIAALLVAALAAFFAIQNSQVATVTFLGWYFEAPLVMVLLITFAAGALAAMLIMFPASMKKSLEIKRLKAQIPPPPPPAGSVAGSPASGSRLPGPYE
;
A
#
# COMPACT_ATOMS: atom_id res chain seq x y z
N MET A 1 -14.67 15.90 13.45
CA MET A 1 -14.82 17.12 12.63
C MET A 1 -14.25 18.38 13.29
N LYS A 2 -14.63 18.74 14.53
CA LYS A 2 -14.06 19.92 15.21
C LYS A 2 -12.56 19.76 15.51
N LEU A 3 -12.15 18.60 16.05
CA LEU A 3 -10.75 18.32 16.38
C LEU A 3 -9.82 18.33 15.15
N THR A 4 -10.26 17.73 14.04
CA THR A 4 -9.50 17.72 12.78
C THR A 4 -9.32 19.12 12.21
N PHE A 5 -10.34 19.98 12.33
CA PHE A 5 -10.25 21.38 11.91
C PHE A 5 -9.26 22.17 12.78
N ILE A 6 -9.35 22.04 14.10
CA ILE A 6 -8.41 22.67 15.04
C ILE A 6 -6.99 22.19 14.79
N ALA A 7 -6.78 20.88 14.61
CA ALA A 7 -5.47 20.30 14.30
C ALA A 7 -4.92 20.83 12.97
N ALA A 8 -5.73 20.89 11.91
CA ALA A 8 -5.32 21.45 10.63
C ALA A 8 -4.93 22.93 10.75
N LEU A 9 -5.68 23.73 11.53
CA LEU A 9 -5.36 25.12 11.80
C LEU A 9 -4.02 25.26 12.55
N LEU A 10 -3.77 24.42 13.55
CA LEU A 10 -2.50 24.38 14.28
C LEU A 10 -1.34 24.01 13.37
N VAL A 11 -1.49 22.99 12.52
CA VAL A 11 -0.46 22.61 11.55
C VAL A 11 -0.21 23.74 10.55
N ALA A 12 -1.25 24.40 10.05
CA ALA A 12 -1.11 25.53 9.15
C ALA A 12 -0.40 26.71 9.83
N ALA A 13 -0.73 27.03 11.08
CA ALA A 13 -0.05 28.05 11.86
C ALA A 13 1.43 27.72 12.11
N LEU A 14 1.73 26.47 12.45
CA LEU A 14 3.12 26.00 12.59
C LEU A 14 3.89 26.10 11.26
N ALA A 15 3.28 25.72 10.15
CA ALA A 15 3.89 25.82 8.82
C ALA A 15 4.16 27.27 8.43
N ALA A 16 3.21 28.17 8.70
CA ALA A 16 3.39 29.60 8.47
C ALA A 16 4.50 30.19 9.34
N PHE A 17 4.53 29.84 10.64
CA PHE A 17 5.59 30.24 11.56
C PHE A 17 6.95 29.74 11.08
N PHE A 18 7.04 28.46 10.71
CA PHE A 18 8.24 27.86 10.14
C PHE A 18 8.71 28.59 8.87
N ALA A 19 7.79 28.94 7.97
CA ALA A 19 8.13 29.68 6.76
C ALA A 19 8.68 31.08 7.05
N ILE A 20 8.06 31.81 8.00
CA ILE A 20 8.52 33.15 8.40
C ILE A 20 9.92 33.07 9.01
N GLN A 21 10.15 32.14 9.93
CA GLN A 21 11.46 31.96 10.59
C GLN A 21 12.56 31.51 9.62
N ASN A 22 12.19 30.80 8.56
CA ASN A 22 13.12 30.29 7.54
C ASN A 22 13.02 31.03 6.21
N SER A 23 12.62 32.31 6.26
CA SER A 23 12.54 33.20 5.09
C SER A 23 13.90 33.78 4.67
N GLN A 24 14.93 33.61 5.49
CA GLN A 24 16.30 34.00 5.18
C GLN A 24 16.78 33.36 3.86
N VAL A 25 17.34 34.19 2.98
CA VAL A 25 17.89 33.76 1.70
C VAL A 25 19.20 33.01 1.96
N ALA A 26 19.29 31.79 1.42
CA ALA A 26 20.48 30.96 1.49
C ALA A 26 21.04 30.76 0.08
N THR A 27 22.36 30.89 -0.06
CA THR A 27 23.08 30.53 -1.27
C THR A 27 23.38 29.03 -1.25
N VAL A 28 22.78 28.28 -2.17
CA VAL A 28 23.03 26.85 -2.34
C VAL A 28 24.05 26.68 -3.45
N THR A 29 25.14 25.95 -3.18
CA THR A 29 26.13 25.57 -4.19
C THR A 29 26.10 24.07 -4.38
N PHE A 30 25.91 23.60 -5.62
CA PHE A 30 25.82 22.19 -5.96
C PHE A 30 26.42 21.93 -7.33
N LEU A 31 27.40 21.00 -7.42
CA LEU A 31 28.03 20.58 -8.67
C LEU A 31 28.51 21.75 -9.57
N GLY A 32 29.00 22.83 -8.94
CA GLY A 32 29.49 24.03 -9.63
C GLY A 32 28.42 25.06 -9.98
N TRP A 33 27.14 24.76 -9.74
CA TRP A 33 26.05 25.74 -9.85
C TRP A 33 25.81 26.39 -8.49
N TYR A 34 25.45 27.66 -8.50
CA TYR A 34 24.97 28.35 -7.31
C TYR A 34 23.65 29.05 -7.60
N PHE A 35 22.78 29.08 -6.61
CA PHE A 35 21.53 29.82 -6.66
C PHE A 35 21.13 30.28 -5.27
N GLU A 36 20.30 31.31 -5.22
CA GLU A 36 19.80 31.87 -3.97
C GLU A 36 18.31 31.59 -3.83
N ALA A 37 17.92 31.04 -2.69
CA ALA A 37 16.52 30.78 -2.38
C ALA A 37 16.27 30.88 -0.87
N PRO A 38 15.05 31.22 -0.43
CA PRO A 38 14.68 31.14 0.98
C PRO A 38 14.94 29.73 1.54
N LEU A 39 15.48 29.65 2.75
CA LEU A 39 15.85 28.39 3.41
C LEU A 39 14.67 27.41 3.45
N VAL A 40 13.45 27.90 3.72
CA VAL A 40 12.22 27.10 3.69
C VAL A 40 12.03 26.36 2.36
N MET A 41 12.29 27.01 1.21
CA MET A 41 12.15 26.38 -0.11
C MET A 41 13.21 25.30 -0.31
N VAL A 42 14.45 25.58 0.09
CA VAL A 42 15.55 24.61 0.02
C VAL A 42 15.21 23.37 0.83
N LEU A 43 14.70 23.52 2.05
CA LEU A 43 14.30 22.39 2.90
C LEU A 43 13.14 21.59 2.30
N LEU A 44 12.09 22.26 1.80
CA LEU A 44 10.94 21.58 1.22
C LEU A 44 11.32 20.77 -0.02
N ILE A 45 12.10 21.35 -0.93
CA ILE A 45 12.53 20.68 -2.17
C ILE A 45 13.45 19.49 -1.86
N THR A 46 14.46 19.69 -1.00
CA THR A 46 15.40 18.62 -0.65
C THR A 46 14.72 17.47 0.08
N PHE A 47 13.81 17.78 1.02
CA PHE A 47 13.01 16.77 1.71
C PHE A 47 12.09 16.01 0.75
N ALA A 48 11.38 16.71 -0.13
CA ALA A 48 10.51 16.08 -1.12
C ALA A 48 11.31 15.19 -2.07
N ALA A 49 12.47 15.65 -2.55
CA ALA A 49 13.37 14.84 -3.39
C ALA A 49 13.86 13.59 -2.65
N GLY A 50 14.24 13.71 -1.37
CA GLY A 50 14.63 12.57 -0.54
C GLY A 50 13.49 11.56 -0.32
N ALA A 51 12.27 12.04 -0.05
CA ALA A 51 11.10 11.19 0.10
C ALA A 51 10.74 10.45 -1.21
N LEU A 52 10.81 11.14 -2.35
CA LEU A 52 10.62 10.54 -3.67
C LEU A 52 11.69 9.49 -3.97
N ALA A 53 12.96 9.78 -3.67
CA ALA A 53 14.06 8.83 -3.82
C ALA A 53 13.84 7.59 -2.93
N ALA A 54 13.47 7.77 -1.67
CA ALA A 54 13.16 6.68 -0.75
C ALA A 54 11.99 5.83 -1.26
N MET A 55 10.93 6.46 -1.78
CA MET A 55 9.80 5.76 -2.37
C MET A 55 10.22 4.92 -3.59
N LEU A 56 11.07 5.49 -4.46
CA LEU A 56 11.61 4.80 -5.63
C LEU A 56 12.45 3.58 -5.24
N ILE A 57 13.25 3.70 -4.18
CA ILE A 57 14.06 2.59 -3.63
C ILE A 57 13.17 1.49 -3.05
N MET A 58 12.06 1.84 -2.39
CA MET A 58 11.12 0.87 -1.81
C MET A 58 10.23 0.17 -2.84
N PHE A 59 9.99 0.78 -4.01
CA PHE A 59 9.14 0.23 -5.07
C PHE A 59 9.53 -1.19 -5.56
N PRO A 60 10.79 -1.50 -5.92
CA PRO A 60 11.15 -2.86 -6.32
C PRO A 60 11.02 -3.89 -5.19
N ALA A 61 11.20 -3.48 -3.93
CA ALA A 61 11.09 -4.37 -2.78
C ALA A 61 9.65 -4.83 -2.57
N SER A 62 8.65 -3.97 -2.78
CA SER A 62 7.23 -4.34 -2.67
C SER A 62 6.78 -5.23 -3.84
N MET A 63 7.25 -4.96 -5.07
CA MET A 63 6.93 -5.77 -6.25
C MET A 63 7.38 -7.23 -6.11
N LYS A 64 8.62 -7.46 -5.63
CA LYS A 64 9.14 -8.83 -5.41
C LYS A 64 8.28 -9.60 -4.42
N LYS A 65 7.90 -8.96 -3.31
CA LYS A 65 7.01 -9.55 -2.30
C LYS A 65 5.65 -9.92 -2.87
N SER A 66 5.04 -9.07 -3.70
CA SER A 66 3.75 -9.37 -4.33
C SER A 66 3.82 -10.56 -5.30
N LEU A 67 4.91 -10.70 -6.05
CA LEU A 67 5.12 -11.85 -6.95
C LEU A 67 5.34 -13.14 -6.17
N GLU A 68 6.10 -13.08 -5.09
CA GLU A 68 6.34 -14.21 -4.20
C GLU A 68 5.04 -14.66 -3.51
N ILE A 69 4.24 -13.73 -2.99
CA ILE A 69 2.91 -14.02 -2.43
C ILE A 69 2.00 -14.73 -3.45
N LYS A 70 2.02 -14.31 -4.73
CA LYS A 70 1.27 -14.99 -5.78
C LYS A 70 1.78 -16.42 -6.03
N ARG A 71 3.10 -16.62 -6.06
CA ARG A 71 3.70 -17.96 -6.20
C ARG A 71 3.38 -18.89 -5.03
N LEU A 72 3.42 -18.38 -3.79
CA LEU A 72 3.04 -19.18 -2.63
C LEU A 72 1.55 -19.55 -2.66
N LYS A 73 0.66 -18.60 -3.01
CA LYS A 73 -0.78 -18.90 -3.14
C LYS A 73 -1.10 -19.94 -4.20
N ALA A 74 -0.36 -19.95 -5.32
CA ALA A 74 -0.55 -20.95 -6.38
C ALA A 74 -0.14 -22.39 -5.95
N GLN A 75 0.69 -22.52 -4.91
CA GLN A 75 1.10 -23.82 -4.35
C GLN A 75 0.14 -24.34 -3.28
N ILE A 76 -0.84 -23.54 -2.85
CA ILE A 76 -1.87 -24.00 -1.90
C ILE A 76 -2.90 -24.81 -2.70
N PRO A 77 -3.06 -26.12 -2.45
CA PRO A 77 -4.07 -26.93 -3.12
C PRO A 77 -5.47 -26.37 -2.86
N PRO A 78 -6.39 -26.45 -3.84
CA PRO A 78 -7.76 -26.03 -3.62
C PRO A 78 -8.37 -26.83 -2.45
N PRO A 79 -9.21 -26.20 -1.61
CA PRO A 79 -9.83 -26.87 -0.48
C PRO A 79 -10.62 -28.09 -0.98
N PRO A 80 -10.58 -29.22 -0.26
CA PRO A 80 -11.29 -30.42 -0.67
C PRO A 80 -12.79 -30.11 -0.83
N PRO A 81 -13.45 -30.69 -1.85
CA PRO A 81 -14.87 -30.44 -2.08
C PRO A 81 -15.68 -30.80 -0.84
N PRO A 82 -16.74 -30.03 -0.54
CA PRO A 82 -17.58 -30.29 0.63
C PRO A 82 -18.06 -31.73 0.62
N ALA A 83 -17.83 -32.43 1.73
CA ALA A 83 -18.28 -33.80 1.96
C ALA A 83 -19.81 -33.85 1.90
N GLY A 84 -20.35 -34.04 0.70
CA GLY A 84 -21.77 -33.94 0.43
C GLY A 84 -22.13 -33.85 -1.05
N SER A 85 -21.18 -33.55 -1.95
CA SER A 85 -21.44 -33.52 -3.40
C SER A 85 -21.15 -34.85 -4.12
N VAL A 86 -21.11 -35.98 -3.41
CA VAL A 86 -21.01 -37.29 -4.07
C VAL A 86 -22.30 -37.55 -4.84
N ALA A 87 -22.18 -37.44 -6.15
CA ALA A 87 -22.84 -38.22 -7.17
C ALA A 87 -24.38 -38.21 -7.16
N GLY A 88 -24.92 -37.64 -8.24
CA GLY A 88 -26.29 -37.85 -8.65
C GLY A 88 -26.66 -39.33 -8.59
N SER A 89 -27.83 -39.56 -8.02
CA SER A 89 -28.55 -40.83 -8.03
C SER A 89 -28.58 -41.40 -9.46
N PRO A 90 -27.93 -42.54 -9.75
CA PRO A 90 -28.23 -43.27 -10.96
C PRO A 90 -29.55 -43.98 -10.73
N ALA A 91 -30.47 -43.77 -11.66
CA ALA A 91 -31.72 -44.47 -11.76
C ALA A 91 -31.54 -45.99 -11.52
N SER A 92 -32.10 -46.50 -10.43
CA SER A 92 -32.28 -47.94 -10.22
C SER A 92 -33.73 -48.31 -10.46
N GLY A 93 -34.11 -48.27 -11.75
CA GLY A 93 -35.28 -48.97 -12.22
C GLY A 93 -34.94 -50.43 -12.46
N SER A 94 -35.42 -51.33 -11.60
CA SER A 94 -35.81 -52.71 -11.98
C SER A 94 -36.32 -53.48 -10.75
N ARG A 95 -37.61 -53.89 -10.81
CA ARG A 95 -38.20 -55.22 -10.44
C ARG A 95 -37.49 -56.06 -9.38
N LEU A 96 -38.10 -56.78 -8.43
CA LEU A 96 -39.47 -57.25 -8.10
C LEU A 96 -39.36 -57.93 -6.68
N PRO A 97 -40.47 -58.32 -6.01
CA PRO A 97 -40.53 -58.67 -4.59
C PRO A 97 -40.22 -60.14 -4.27
N GLY A 98 -39.90 -60.45 -3.00
CA GLY A 98 -39.83 -61.84 -2.51
C GLY A 98 -39.54 -61.99 -1.00
N PRO A 99 -39.95 -63.10 -0.37
CA PRO A 99 -40.62 -63.08 0.93
C PRO A 99 -39.91 -63.94 1.99
N TYR A 100 -39.33 -63.32 3.03
CA TYR A 100 -38.96 -64.00 4.28
C TYR A 100 -38.46 -63.05 5.39
N GLU A 101 -39.09 -61.91 5.64
CA GLU A 101 -38.96 -61.22 6.95
C GLU A 101 -40.31 -60.67 7.43
#